data_AF-A0A7X9QAA8-F1
#
_entry.id   AF-A0A7X9QAA8-F1
#
_cell.length_a   1.000
_cell.length_b   1.000
_cell.length_c   1.000
_cell.angle_alpha   90.00
_cell.angle_beta   90.00
_cell.angle_gamma   90.00
#
_symmetry.space_group_name_H-M   'P 1'
#
loop_
_entity.id
_entity.type
_entity.pdbx_description
1 polymer ?
#
loop_
_entity_poly.entity_id
_entity_poly.type
_entity_poly.pdbx_seq_one_letter_code
_entity_poly.pdbx_strand_id
1 'polypeptide(L)'
;KKYIGAYAAEMGGVDVIVFTAGIGENDTIIREMVLDNMEFLGVKICKERNKTRKEAIISTDDSKVTVVVIPTNEEIVIARDTVAIVSGKTI
;
A
#
# COMPACT_ATOMS: atom_id res chain seq x y z
N LYS A 1 9.03 8.36 -3.64
CA LYS A 1 10.12 7.67 -4.39
C LYS A 1 11.33 7.31 -3.52
N LYS A 2 12.09 8.26 -2.97
CA LYS A 2 13.30 8.01 -2.14
C LYS A 2 13.15 6.87 -1.12
N TYR A 3 12.10 6.92 -0.29
CA TYR A 3 11.90 5.93 0.77
C TYR A 3 11.48 4.55 0.26
N ILE A 4 10.58 4.48 -0.73
CA ILE A 4 10.17 3.21 -1.34
C ILE A 4 11.40 2.50 -1.93
N GLY A 5 12.23 3.22 -2.70
CA GLY A 5 13.45 2.65 -3.28
C GLY A 5 14.47 2.19 -2.24
N ALA A 6 14.68 2.99 -1.19
CA ALA A 6 15.59 2.63 -0.11
C ALA A 6 15.14 1.35 0.64
N TYR A 7 13.85 1.26 0.98
CA TYR A 7 13.32 0.09 1.67
C TYR A 7 13.26 -1.14 0.78
N ALA A 8 12.91 -0.98 -0.50
CA ALA A 8 12.97 -2.09 -1.45
C ALA A 8 14.41 -2.61 -1.61
N ALA A 9 15.42 -1.74 -1.63
CA ALA A 9 16.81 -2.16 -1.70
C ALA A 9 17.24 -2.93 -0.43
N GLU A 10 16.89 -2.42 0.76
CA GLU A 10 17.22 -3.07 2.03
C GLU A 10 16.56 -4.44 2.18
N MET A 11 15.33 -4.61 1.69
CA MET A 11 14.60 -5.88 1.75
C MET A 11 14.94 -6.85 0.60
N GLY A 12 15.81 -6.48 -0.35
CA GLY A 12 16.12 -7.29 -1.53
C GLY A 12 15.01 -7.34 -2.60
N GLY A 13 14.08 -6.39 -2.53
CA GLY A 13 12.87 -6.31 -3.36
C GLY A 13 11.62 -6.07 -2.52
N VAL A 14 10.48 -5.98 -3.20
CA VAL A 14 9.14 -5.97 -2.57
C VAL A 14 8.16 -6.73 -3.45
N ASP A 15 7.20 -7.41 -2.83
CA ASP A 15 6.08 -8.03 -3.54
C ASP A 15 4.91 -7.06 -3.70
N VAL A 16 4.71 -6.18 -2.70
CA VAL A 16 3.54 -5.30 -2.60
C VAL A 16 3.94 -3.90 -2.14
N ILE A 17 3.34 -2.87 -2.75
CA ILE A 17 3.34 -1.49 -2.25
C ILE A 17 1.90 -1.13 -1.85
N VAL A 18 1.73 -0.70 -0.60
CA VAL A 18 0.43 -0.33 -0.03
C VAL A 18 0.33 1.18 0.11
N PHE A 19 -0.74 1.77 -0.43
CA PHE A 19 -1.18 3.12 -0.10
C PHE A 19 -2.31 3.07 0.92
N THR A 20 -2.16 3.85 1.99
CA THR A 20 -3.11 3.93 3.09
C THR A 20 -3.11 5.34 3.68
N ALA A 21 -3.94 5.59 4.69
CA ALA A 21 -4.18 6.87 5.34
C ALA A 21 -4.68 7.98 4.38
N GLY A 22 -4.92 9.18 4.92
CA GLY A 22 -5.61 10.27 4.22
C GLY A 22 -5.17 10.50 2.77
N ILE A 23 -3.90 10.83 2.52
CA ILE A 23 -3.40 11.11 1.16
C ILE A 23 -3.34 9.83 0.32
N GLY A 24 -2.83 8.73 0.88
CA GLY A 24 -2.65 7.48 0.14
C GLY A 24 -3.97 6.88 -0.34
N GLU A 25 -5.04 7.00 0.45
CA GLU A 25 -6.37 6.49 0.11
C GLU A 25 -7.11 7.38 -0.89
N ASN A 26 -7.00 8.70 -0.74
CA ASN A 26 -7.91 9.63 -1.40
C ASN A 26 -7.33 10.33 -2.64
N ASP A 27 -6.01 10.51 -2.70
CA ASP A 27 -5.36 11.27 -3.77
C ASP A 27 -4.77 10.36 -4.85
N THR A 28 -5.61 10.11 -5.85
CA THR A 28 -5.26 9.27 -7.01
C THR A 28 -4.07 9.83 -7.80
N ILE A 29 -3.94 11.16 -7.87
CA ILE A 29 -2.91 11.85 -8.65
C ILE A 29 -1.57 11.70 -7.94
N ILE A 30 -1.54 11.90 -6.62
CA ILE A 30 -0.33 11.71 -5.82
C ILE A 30 0.15 10.26 -5.89
N ARG A 31 -0.76 9.27 -5.86
CA ARG A 31 -0.35 7.86 -6.07
C ARG A 31 0.36 7.65 -7.40
N GLU A 32 -0.18 8.18 -8.50
CA GLU A 32 0.48 8.11 -9.81
C GLU A 32 1.84 8.80 -9.81
N MET A 33 1.92 10.02 -9.26
CA MET A 33 3.18 10.77 -9.17
C MET A 33 4.24 10.06 -8.31
N VAL A 34 3.84 9.37 -7.25
CA VAL A 34 4.74 8.60 -6.38
C VAL A 34 5.31 7.39 -7.10
N LEU A 35 4.51 6.70 -7.91
CA LEU A 35 4.87 5.47 -8.62
C LEU A 35 5.48 5.69 -10.00
N ASP A 36 5.37 6.91 -10.52
CA ASP A 36 6.00 7.30 -11.78
C ASP A 36 7.50 6.98 -11.78
N ASN A 37 8.03 6.46 -12.89
CA ASN A 37 9.43 6.03 -13.02
C ASN A 37 9.87 4.91 -12.03
N MET A 38 8.96 4.03 -11.60
CA MET A 38 9.27 2.85 -10.77
C MET A 38 9.23 1.51 -11.53
N GLU A 39 9.22 1.53 -12.86
CA GLU A 39 9.24 0.34 -13.72
C GLU A 39 10.47 -0.53 -13.48
N PHE A 40 11.59 0.07 -13.05
CA PHE A 40 12.81 -0.66 -12.68
C PHE A 40 12.62 -1.57 -11.44
N LEU A 41 11.67 -1.23 -10.56
CA LEU A 41 11.24 -2.11 -9.47
C LEU A 41 10.19 -3.14 -9.93
N GLY A 42 9.68 -3.01 -11.16
CA GLY A 42 8.65 -3.87 -11.73
C GLY A 42 7.22 -3.38 -11.47
N VAL A 43 7.05 -2.12 -11.08
CA VAL A 43 5.72 -1.49 -10.90
C VAL A 43 5.13 -1.10 -12.24
N LYS A 44 3.89 -1.51 -12.49
CA LYS A 44 3.05 -1.04 -13.60
C LYS A 44 1.67 -0.67 -13.07
N ILE A 45 1.34 0.61 -13.10
CA ILE A 45 0.05 1.10 -12.58
C ILE A 45 -1.06 1.01 -13.63
N CYS A 46 -2.25 0.57 -13.22
CA CYS A 46 -3.46 0.66 -14.03
C CYS A 46 -4.22 1.95 -13.66
N LYS A 47 -4.14 2.97 -14.53
CA LYS A 47 -4.77 4.28 -14.28
C LYS A 47 -6.27 4.19 -14.03
N GLU A 48 -6.97 3.28 -14.72
CA GLU A 48 -8.41 3.10 -14.50
C GLU A 48 -8.70 2.48 -13.12
N ARG A 49 -7.97 1.44 -12.70
CA ARG A 49 -8.11 0.86 -11.36
C ARG A 49 -7.71 1.85 -10.27
N ASN A 50 -6.74 2.72 -10.55
CA ASN A 50 -6.30 3.76 -9.61
C ASN A 50 -7.36 4.84 -9.33
N LYS A 51 -8.40 4.99 -10.15
CA LYS A 51 -9.52 5.94 -9.93
C LYS A 51 -10.51 5.43 -8.87
N THR A 52 -9.99 5.08 -7.70
CA THR A 52 -10.78 4.57 -6.56
C THR A 52 -10.28 5.15 -5.24
N ARG A 53 -11.16 5.13 -4.25
CA ARG A 53 -10.88 5.43 -2.83
C ARG A 53 -11.22 4.24 -1.92
N LYS A 54 -11.55 3.10 -2.52
CA LYS A 54 -11.86 1.86 -1.80
C LYS A 54 -10.64 0.95 -1.84
N GLU A 55 -10.70 -0.09 -1.02
CA GLU A 55 -9.75 -1.19 -1.11
C GLU A 55 -9.72 -1.76 -2.53
N ALA A 56 -8.54 -1.77 -3.14
CA ALA A 56 -8.36 -2.20 -4.53
C ALA A 56 -6.90 -2.50 -4.86
N ILE A 57 -6.70 -3.45 -5.78
CA ILE A 57 -5.45 -3.57 -6.53
C ILE A 57 -5.48 -2.54 -7.66
N ILE A 58 -4.47 -1.68 -7.70
CA ILE A 58 -4.34 -0.58 -8.66
C ILE A 58 -3.20 -0.80 -9.67
N SER A 59 -2.42 -1.87 -9.54
CA SER A 59 -1.47 -2.31 -10.57
C SER A 59 -2.14 -3.05 -11.73
N THR A 60 -1.45 -3.16 -12.86
CA THR A 60 -1.83 -4.07 -13.96
C THR A 60 -1.54 -5.53 -13.58
N ASP A 61 -2.17 -6.47 -14.28
CA ASP A 61 -2.03 -7.92 -14.00
C ASP A 61 -0.62 -8.45 -14.34
N ASP A 62 0.12 -7.74 -15.19
CA ASP A 62 1.51 -8.03 -15.59
C ASP A 62 2.56 -7.21 -14.82
N SER A 63 2.16 -6.53 -13.75
CA SER A 63 3.05 -5.86 -12.81
C SER A 63 3.75 -6.90 -11.93
N LYS A 64 5.07 -6.81 -11.77
CA LYS A 64 5.83 -7.71 -10.89
C LYS A 64 5.58 -7.37 -9.41
N VAL A 65 5.43 -6.07 -9.12
CA VAL A 65 5.06 -5.57 -7.79
C VAL A 65 3.57 -5.24 -7.80
N THR A 66 2.82 -5.84 -6.89
CA THR A 66 1.39 -5.52 -6.73
C THR A 66 1.27 -4.17 -6.03
N VAL A 67 0.43 -3.28 -6.55
CA VAL A 67 0.16 -2.00 -5.88
C VAL A 67 -1.28 -2.00 -5.41
N VAL A 68 -1.51 -1.69 -4.14
CA VAL A 68 -2.84 -1.69 -3.52
C VAL A 68 -3.14 -0.39 -2.80
N VAL A 69 -4.42 -0.05 -2.73
CA VAL A 69 -4.97 0.91 -1.78
C VAL A 69 -5.68 0.10 -0.71
N ILE A 70 -5.34 0.32 0.56
CA ILE A 70 -6.00 -0.33 1.70
C ILE A 70 -6.34 0.77 2.72
N PRO A 71 -7.63 1.04 2.97
CA PRO A 71 -8.02 1.98 4.02
C PRO A 71 -7.50 1.52 5.39
N THR A 72 -6.82 2.40 6.10
CA THR A 72 -6.44 2.11 7.49
C THR A 72 -7.67 2.20 8.38
N ASN A 73 -7.67 1.44 9.45
CA ASN A 73 -8.64 1.56 10.52
C ASN A 73 -7.85 1.46 11.83
N GLU A 74 -7.55 2.61 12.41
CA GLU A 74 -6.71 2.67 13.61
C GLU A 74 -7.48 2.16 14.82
N GLU A 75 -8.79 2.43 14.86
CA GLU A 75 -9.68 2.02 15.94
C GLU A 75 -9.80 0.50 16.05
N ILE A 76 -9.84 -0.24 14.94
CA ILE A 76 -9.93 -1.70 14.99
C ILE A 76 -8.61 -2.32 15.45
N VAL A 77 -7.46 -1.73 15.12
CA VAL A 77 -6.16 -2.18 15.62
C VAL A 77 -6.11 -1.97 17.14
N ILE A 78 -6.46 -0.77 17.62
CA ILE A 78 -6.52 -0.48 19.06
C ILE A 78 -7.48 -1.42 19.78
N ALA A 79 -8.66 -1.68 19.21
CA ALA A 79 -9.65 -2.58 19.81
C ALA A 79 -9.14 -4.03 19.87
N ARG A 80 -8.51 -4.52 18.80
CA ARG A 80 -7.91 -5.87 18.75
C ARG A 80 -6.78 -6.01 19.75
N ASP A 81 -5.87 -5.04 19.81
CA ASP A 81 -4.77 -5.02 20.76
C ASP A 81 -5.28 -4.98 22.20
N THR A 82 -6.29 -4.14 22.47
CA THR A 82 -6.94 -4.08 23.79
C THR A 82 -7.53 -5.43 24.17
N VAL A 83 -8.30 -6.07 23.26
CA VAL A 83 -8.91 -7.39 23.51
C VAL A 83 -7.84 -8.46 23.75
N ALA A 84 -6.76 -8.45 22.97
CA ALA A 84 -5.65 -9.39 23.11
C ALA A 84 -4.97 -9.26 24.48
N ILE A 85 -4.64 -8.02 24.87
CA ILE A 85 -4.00 -7.72 26.16
C ILE A 85 -4.91 -8.13 27.32
N VAL A 86 -6.20 -7.76 27.33
CA VAL A 86 -7.10 -8.07 28.46
C VAL A 86 -7.50 -9.54 28.52
N SER A 87 -7.46 -10.27 27.39
CA SER A 87 -7.80 -11.70 27.34
C SER A 87 -6.58 -12.62 27.51
N GLY A 88 -5.37 -12.07 27.60
CA GLY A 88 -4.12 -12.85 27.67
C GLY A 88 -3.84 -13.69 26.42
N LYS A 89 -4.47 -13.35 25.29
CA LYS A 89 -4.23 -13.99 23.99
C LYS A 89 -3.25 -13.14 23.20
N THR A 90 -2.19 -13.74 22.67
CA THR A 90 -1.33 -13.07 21.70
C THR A 90 -2.06 -12.97 20.35
N ILE A 91 -1.94 -11.83 19.68
CA ILE A 91 -2.46 -11.57 18.33
C ILE A 91 -1.62 -12.31 17.30
#